data_AF-A0A817DCZ8-F1
#
_entry.id   AF-A0A817DCZ8-F1
#
_cell.length_a   1.000
_cell.length_b   1.000
_cell.length_c   1.000
_cell.angle_alpha   90.00
_cell.angle_beta   90.00
_cell.angle_gamma   90.00
#
_symmetry.space_group_name_H-M   'P 1'
#
loop_
_entity.id
_entity.type
_entity.pdbx_description
1 polymer ?
#
loop_
_entity_poly.entity_id
_entity_poly.type
_entity_poly.pdbx_seq_one_letter_code
_entity_poly.pdbx_strand_id
1 'polypeptide(L)'
;MYPEKYSSESSAPPPYNTDMQLNQQYCQSLPTYDTTSDERMANFKHIVDRYEINHTFATKLRALEGYEIVFICDDSGSMNTPLAGDLSSPFVKAPSRWDELKQTVSIVVDIASVLDPDGVDIYFLNREPLFHVRNSSELVPVFAVRPSGPTPIVSVFQRVLRDKQHELEERKLLILLATDGEPTDNRGHRDIQSLEYVLKHERKPSHRIPVTIIACTGEKK
;
A
#
# COMPACT_ATOMS: atom_id res chain seq x y z
N MET A 1 -86.20 33.09 18.55
CA MET A 1 -85.92 33.79 17.28
C MET A 1 -85.00 32.87 16.48
N TYR A 2 -85.54 32.17 15.47
CA TYR A 2 -84.78 31.38 14.48
C TYR A 2 -84.55 32.27 13.23
N PRO A 3 -83.51 32.00 12.39
CA PRO A 3 -83.64 31.07 11.24
C PRO A 3 -82.39 30.19 10.96
N GLU A 4 -82.59 28.92 10.55
CA GLU A 4 -82.37 28.29 9.22
C GLU A 4 -80.92 27.82 8.95
N LYS A 5 -80.62 26.51 9.05
CA LYS A 5 -80.72 25.43 8.03
C LYS A 5 -79.89 25.67 6.76
N TYR A 6 -78.78 24.93 6.62
CA TYR A 6 -78.27 24.46 5.32
C TYR A 6 -77.77 23.02 5.42
N SER A 7 -78.09 22.29 4.36
CA SER A 7 -78.14 20.83 4.22
C SER A 7 -76.78 20.19 3.91
N SER A 8 -76.73 18.90 4.22
CA SER A 8 -75.67 17.93 3.87
C SER A 8 -75.64 17.61 2.37
N GLU A 9 -74.47 17.70 1.74
CA GLU A 9 -74.15 16.94 0.53
C GLU A 9 -72.76 16.28 0.64
N SER A 10 -72.76 14.98 0.39
CA SER A 10 -71.61 14.07 0.37
C SER A 10 -71.04 14.04 -1.04
N SER A 11 -69.76 14.38 -1.22
CA SER A 11 -69.05 14.19 -2.50
C SER A 11 -67.97 13.12 -2.37
N ALA A 12 -68.19 11.98 -3.04
CA ALA A 12 -67.24 10.87 -3.18
C ALA A 12 -65.96 11.29 -3.95
N PRO A 13 -64.82 10.60 -3.75
CA PRO A 13 -63.58 10.90 -4.45
C PRO A 13 -63.65 10.56 -5.95
N PRO A 14 -62.86 11.25 -6.81
CA PRO A 14 -62.92 11.08 -8.26
C PRO A 14 -62.42 9.69 -8.72
N PRO A 15 -62.92 9.19 -9.86
CA PRO A 15 -62.61 7.85 -10.36
C PRO A 15 -61.19 7.75 -10.94
N TYR A 16 -60.54 6.59 -10.73
CA TYR A 16 -59.27 6.24 -11.37
C TYR A 16 -59.49 5.96 -12.86
N ASN A 17 -58.85 6.74 -13.72
CA ASN A 17 -58.91 6.53 -15.16
C ASN A 17 -57.94 5.42 -15.56
N THR A 18 -58.49 4.39 -16.22
CA THR A 18 -57.79 3.20 -16.68
C THR A 18 -57.65 3.30 -18.19
N ASP A 19 -56.50 3.76 -18.68
CA ASP A 19 -56.13 3.63 -20.09
C ASP A 19 -54.72 3.02 -20.19
N MET A 20 -54.71 1.69 -20.26
CA MET A 20 -53.60 0.90 -20.80
C MET A 20 -53.82 0.77 -22.31
N GLN A 21 -52.96 1.38 -23.14
CA GLN A 21 -52.54 0.77 -24.40
C GLN A 21 -51.05 1.05 -24.68
N LEU A 22 -50.29 -0.05 -24.59
CA LEU A 22 -48.97 -0.38 -25.10
C LEU A 22 -48.09 0.74 -25.69
N ASN A 23 -46.96 0.99 -25.04
CA ASN A 23 -45.71 1.12 -25.79
C ASN A 23 -44.73 0.02 -25.37
N GLN A 24 -44.43 -0.82 -26.33
CA GLN A 24 -43.67 -2.05 -26.22
C GLN A 24 -42.20 -1.69 -26.43
N GLN A 25 -41.51 -1.30 -25.36
CA GLN A 25 -40.04 -1.30 -25.33
C GLN A 25 -39.57 -1.91 -24.00
N TYR A 26 -39.48 -3.23 -24.05
CA TYR A 26 -38.59 -4.08 -23.27
C TYR A 26 -37.25 -3.38 -22.93
N CYS A 27 -36.89 -3.30 -21.65
CA CYS A 27 -35.83 -4.13 -21.06
C CYS A 27 -35.49 -3.68 -19.62
N GLN A 28 -35.24 -4.69 -18.79
CA GLN A 28 -34.88 -4.62 -17.39
C GLN A 28 -33.42 -4.18 -17.19
N SER A 29 -33.12 -3.72 -15.95
CA SER A 29 -31.81 -3.70 -15.27
C SER A 29 -30.81 -2.62 -15.75
N LEU A 30 -30.05 -1.98 -14.86
CA LEU A 30 -28.98 -2.60 -14.07
C LEU A 30 -28.80 -1.96 -12.67
N PRO A 31 -28.24 -2.70 -11.70
CA PRO A 31 -27.63 -2.10 -10.52
C PRO A 31 -26.53 -1.14 -10.98
N THR A 32 -26.31 -0.04 -10.27
CA THR A 32 -25.12 0.79 -10.42
C THR A 32 -23.89 -0.10 -10.22
N TYR A 33 -23.29 -0.55 -11.33
CA TYR A 33 -22.03 -1.28 -11.35
C TYR A 33 -20.96 -0.35 -10.78
N ASP A 34 -20.30 -0.81 -9.72
CA ASP A 34 -19.22 -0.10 -9.04
C ASP A 34 -18.04 0.07 -10.00
N THR A 35 -18.04 1.18 -10.73
CA THR A 35 -17.05 1.53 -11.75
C THR A 35 -15.63 1.56 -11.18
N THR A 36 -15.50 1.83 -9.88
CA THR A 36 -14.21 1.94 -9.20
C THR A 36 -13.54 0.58 -9.01
N SER A 37 -14.31 -0.48 -8.77
CA SER A 37 -13.78 -1.83 -8.61
C SER A 37 -13.28 -2.41 -9.93
N ASP A 38 -13.98 -2.13 -11.04
CA ASP A 38 -13.60 -2.60 -12.37
C ASP A 38 -12.35 -1.86 -12.91
N GLU A 39 -12.25 -0.55 -12.68
CA GLU A 39 -11.06 0.24 -13.02
C GLU A 39 -9.83 -0.20 -12.20
N ARG A 40 -9.99 -0.44 -10.89
CA ARG A 40 -8.91 -0.98 -10.05
C ARG A 40 -8.46 -2.36 -10.54
N MET A 41 -9.39 -3.23 -10.93
CA MET A 41 -9.06 -4.55 -11.47
C MET A 41 -8.30 -4.44 -12.80
N ALA A 42 -8.69 -3.51 -13.68
CA ALA A 42 -8.00 -3.25 -14.94
C ALA A 42 -6.57 -2.72 -14.70
N ASN A 43 -6.40 -1.77 -13.76
CA ASN A 43 -5.08 -1.26 -13.36
C ASN A 43 -4.22 -2.36 -12.75
N PHE A 44 -4.79 -3.21 -11.91
CA PHE A 44 -4.09 -4.35 -11.30
C PHE A 44 -3.59 -5.31 -12.38
N LYS A 45 -4.44 -5.64 -13.35
CA LYS A 45 -4.07 -6.48 -14.49
C LYS A 45 -2.92 -5.86 -15.29
N HIS A 46 -2.98 -4.56 -15.57
CA HIS A 46 -1.92 -3.86 -16.30
C HIS A 46 -0.56 -3.91 -15.56
N ILE A 47 -0.56 -3.78 -14.23
CA ILE A 47 0.65 -3.87 -13.42
C ILE A 47 1.20 -5.30 -13.39
N VAL A 48 0.32 -6.30 -13.23
CA VAL A 48 0.68 -7.71 -13.29
C VAL A 48 1.34 -8.05 -14.63
N ASP A 49 0.76 -7.56 -15.73
CA ASP A 49 1.31 -7.76 -17.08
C ASP A 49 2.66 -7.02 -17.25
N ARG A 50 2.76 -5.76 -16.78
CA ARG A 50 3.99 -4.94 -16.87
C ARG A 50 5.18 -5.57 -16.16
N TYR A 51 4.94 -6.21 -15.02
CA TYR A 51 5.99 -6.84 -14.21
C TYR A 51 6.07 -8.36 -14.42
N GLU A 52 5.38 -8.89 -15.45
CA GLU A 52 5.34 -10.32 -15.80
C GLU A 52 5.02 -11.22 -14.60
N ILE A 53 4.14 -10.74 -13.72
CA ILE A 53 3.76 -11.43 -12.49
C ILE A 53 2.86 -12.61 -12.86
N ASN A 54 3.23 -13.81 -12.41
CA ASN A 54 2.42 -15.00 -12.60
C ASN A 54 0.99 -14.81 -12.04
N HIS A 55 -0.06 -15.16 -12.80
CA HIS A 55 -1.45 -15.00 -12.38
C HIS A 55 -1.81 -15.67 -11.02
N THR A 56 -1.16 -16.79 -10.70
CA THR A 56 -1.31 -17.47 -9.40
C THR A 56 -0.75 -16.61 -8.27
N PHE A 57 0.34 -15.90 -8.54
CA PHE A 57 0.96 -14.96 -7.60
C PHE A 57 0.14 -13.66 -7.50
N ALA A 58 -0.38 -13.14 -8.62
CA ALA A 58 -1.27 -11.99 -8.64
C ALA A 58 -2.53 -12.21 -7.76
N THR A 59 -3.11 -13.41 -7.81
CA THR A 59 -4.22 -13.77 -6.92
C THR A 59 -3.83 -13.73 -5.44
N LYS A 60 -2.59 -14.09 -5.10
CA LYS A 60 -2.07 -13.99 -3.73
C LYS A 60 -1.78 -12.55 -3.32
N LEU A 61 -1.35 -11.69 -4.25
CA LEU A 61 -1.15 -10.27 -3.99
C LEU A 61 -2.45 -9.57 -3.58
N ARG A 62 -3.61 -10.03 -4.06
CA ARG A 62 -4.91 -9.53 -3.57
C ARG A 62 -5.13 -9.75 -2.07
N ALA A 63 -4.44 -10.72 -1.44
CA ALA A 63 -4.51 -10.89 0.01
C ALA A 63 -3.87 -9.73 0.79
N LEU A 64 -3.17 -8.82 0.11
CA LEU A 64 -2.66 -7.57 0.66
C LEU A 64 -3.75 -6.47 0.70
N GLU A 65 -4.90 -6.69 0.06
CA GLU A 65 -6.04 -5.76 0.17
C GLU A 65 -6.48 -5.66 1.64
N GLY A 66 -6.56 -4.43 2.16
CA GLY A 66 -6.86 -4.17 3.57
C GLY A 66 -5.67 -4.25 4.53
N TYR A 67 -4.44 -4.37 4.01
CA TYR A 67 -3.25 -4.03 4.77
C TYR A 67 -2.91 -2.55 4.59
N GLU A 68 -2.47 -1.93 5.68
CA GLU A 68 -1.62 -0.74 5.66
C GLU A 68 -0.18 -1.21 5.35
N ILE A 69 0.43 -0.68 4.30
CA ILE A 69 1.77 -1.11 3.85
C ILE A 69 2.82 -0.07 4.25
N VAL A 70 3.80 -0.51 5.05
CA VAL A 70 4.97 0.28 5.43
C VAL A 70 6.25 -0.36 4.91
N PHE A 71 7.09 0.44 4.27
CA PHE A 71 8.47 0.09 3.92
C PHE A 71 9.43 0.75 4.91
N ILE A 72 10.37 -0.02 5.46
CA ILE A 72 11.54 0.51 6.17
C ILE A 72 12.75 0.26 5.26
N CYS A 73 13.27 1.33 4.67
CA CYS A 73 14.38 1.32 3.74
C CYS A 73 15.70 1.64 4.45
N ASP A 74 16.64 0.70 4.37
CA ASP A 74 18.02 0.94 4.75
C ASP A 74 18.68 1.91 3.80
N ASP A 75 19.02 3.09 4.31
CA ASP A 75 19.80 4.12 3.65
C ASP A 75 21.14 4.37 4.36
N SER A 76 21.69 3.34 5.00
CA SER A 76 23.02 3.36 5.60
C SER A 76 24.13 3.33 4.55
N GLY A 77 25.36 3.65 4.97
CA GLY A 77 26.51 3.75 4.06
C GLY A 77 26.79 2.48 3.25
N SER A 78 26.53 1.29 3.79
CA SER A 78 26.77 -0.02 3.14
C SER A 78 25.94 -0.21 1.87
N MET A 79 24.78 0.42 1.78
CA MET A 79 23.89 0.34 0.62
C MET A 79 24.47 0.98 -0.65
N ASN A 80 25.56 1.76 -0.54
CA ASN A 80 26.31 2.22 -1.71
C ASN A 80 27.16 1.12 -2.37
N THR A 81 27.24 -0.07 -1.77
CA THR A 81 28.04 -1.18 -2.31
C THR A 81 27.52 -1.58 -3.70
N PRO A 82 28.38 -1.57 -4.73
CA PRO A 82 28.04 -2.08 -6.05
C PRO A 82 27.64 -3.56 -5.98
N LEU A 83 26.59 -3.93 -6.70
CA LEU A 83 26.26 -5.32 -6.95
C LEU A 83 27.36 -5.93 -7.83
N ALA A 84 27.63 -7.22 -7.64
CA ALA A 84 28.53 -7.95 -8.52
C ALA A 84 27.89 -8.04 -9.91
N GLY A 85 28.29 -7.13 -10.80
CA GLY A 85 27.81 -7.07 -12.17
C GLY A 85 28.69 -7.87 -13.12
N ASP A 86 28.08 -8.33 -14.21
CA ASP A 86 28.81 -8.82 -15.39
C ASP A 86 29.75 -7.70 -15.87
N LEU A 87 31.06 -7.95 -15.79
CA LEU A 87 32.12 -7.00 -16.17
C LEU A 87 32.22 -6.82 -17.70
N SER A 88 31.13 -7.08 -18.43
CA SER A 88 31.09 -7.10 -19.89
C SER A 88 31.30 -5.72 -20.53
N SER A 89 31.19 -4.63 -19.76
CA SER A 89 31.62 -3.30 -20.19
C SER A 89 32.33 -2.53 -19.08
N PRO A 90 33.61 -2.14 -19.25
CA PRO A 90 34.35 -1.33 -18.27
C PRO A 90 33.82 0.11 -18.15
N PHE A 91 32.87 0.50 -19.00
CA PHE A 91 32.31 1.86 -19.03
C PHE A 91 30.94 1.98 -18.33
N VAL A 92 30.30 0.86 -17.96
CA VAL A 92 29.00 0.87 -17.28
C VAL A 92 29.22 0.64 -15.80
N LYS A 93 28.87 1.64 -14.98
CA LYS A 93 28.90 1.52 -13.52
C LYS A 93 27.84 0.48 -13.09
N ALA A 94 28.27 -0.56 -12.38
CA ALA A 94 27.36 -1.54 -11.80
C ALA A 94 26.37 -0.85 -10.85
N PRO A 95 25.08 -1.25 -10.85
CA PRO A 95 24.09 -0.72 -9.91
C PRO A 95 24.53 -1.05 -8.48
N SER A 96 24.26 -0.15 -7.54
CA SER A 96 24.45 -0.40 -6.11
C SER A 96 23.22 -1.10 -5.49
N ARG A 97 23.38 -1.65 -4.29
CA ARG A 97 22.26 -2.19 -3.50
C ARG A 97 21.15 -1.16 -3.30
N TRP A 98 21.50 0.12 -3.19
CA TRP A 98 20.55 1.22 -3.15
C TRP A 98 19.75 1.39 -4.45
N ASP A 99 20.41 1.21 -5.60
CA ASP A 99 19.74 1.32 -6.90
C ASP A 99 18.77 0.15 -7.11
N GLU A 100 19.13 -1.06 -6.62
CA GLU A 100 18.23 -2.22 -6.57
C GLU A 100 17.05 -1.99 -5.62
N LEU A 101 17.31 -1.52 -4.39
CA LEU A 101 16.26 -1.20 -3.43
C LEU A 101 15.27 -0.18 -3.99
N LYS A 102 15.77 0.87 -4.66
CA LYS A 102 14.91 1.85 -5.37
C LYS A 102 13.97 1.16 -6.34
N GLN A 103 14.48 0.24 -7.15
CA GLN A 103 13.67 -0.50 -8.12
C GLN A 103 12.63 -1.37 -7.41
N THR A 104 13.01 -2.11 -6.37
CA THR A 104 12.08 -2.94 -5.59
C THR A 104 10.96 -2.11 -4.97
N VAL A 105 11.29 -1.00 -4.31
CA VAL A 105 10.29 -0.12 -3.69
C VAL A 105 9.38 0.50 -4.74
N SER A 106 9.92 0.90 -5.90
CA SER A 106 9.12 1.43 -7.02
C SER A 106 8.08 0.42 -7.50
N ILE A 107 8.49 -0.84 -7.69
CA ILE A 107 7.58 -1.92 -8.08
C ILE A 107 6.49 -2.13 -7.04
N VAL A 108 6.87 -2.18 -5.76
CA VAL A 108 5.92 -2.39 -4.66
C VAL A 108 4.94 -1.24 -4.54
N VAL A 109 5.40 0.01 -4.65
CA VAL A 109 4.52 1.20 -4.62
C VAL A 109 3.51 1.16 -5.76
N ASP A 110 3.95 0.84 -6.98
CA ASP A 110 3.02 0.73 -8.11
C ASP A 110 1.97 -0.37 -7.85
N ILE A 111 2.38 -1.56 -7.40
CA ILE A 111 1.45 -2.65 -7.07
C ILE A 111 0.50 -2.25 -5.93
N ALA A 112 1.03 -1.66 -4.87
CA ALA A 112 0.29 -1.25 -3.69
C ALA A 112 -0.72 -0.14 -4.02
N SER A 113 -0.41 0.78 -4.93
CA SER A 113 -1.32 1.87 -5.33
C SER A 113 -2.68 1.39 -5.84
N VAL A 114 -2.78 0.13 -6.29
CA VAL A 114 -4.03 -0.48 -6.75
C VAL A 114 -4.76 -1.23 -5.63
N LEU A 115 -4.01 -1.75 -4.66
CA LEU A 115 -4.50 -2.59 -3.57
C LEU A 115 -4.83 -1.80 -2.31
N ASP A 116 -4.09 -0.74 -2.05
CA ASP A 116 -4.21 0.19 -0.94
C ASP A 116 -4.46 1.60 -1.50
N PRO A 117 -5.69 2.13 -1.38
CA PRO A 117 -6.03 3.46 -1.89
C PRO A 117 -5.32 4.58 -1.11
N ASP A 118 -4.86 4.31 0.12
CA ASP A 118 -4.23 5.31 0.97
C ASP A 118 -2.77 5.53 0.55
N GLY A 119 -2.10 4.49 0.03
CA GLY A 119 -0.75 4.51 -0.50
C GLY A 119 0.21 3.73 0.37
N VAL A 120 1.52 3.88 0.13
CA VAL A 120 2.57 3.23 0.93
C VAL A 120 3.33 4.26 1.73
N ASP A 121 3.58 3.95 2.99
CA ASP A 121 4.42 4.75 3.87
C ASP A 121 5.86 4.23 3.84
N ILE A 122 6.81 5.14 3.64
CA ILE A 122 8.23 4.80 3.46
C ILE A 122 9.04 5.49 4.54
N TYR A 123 9.56 4.70 5.46
CA TYR A 123 10.51 5.11 6.47
C TYR A 123 11.91 4.82 5.99
N PHE A 124 12.83 5.74 6.27
CA PHE A 124 14.25 5.53 6.07
C PHE A 124 14.96 5.43 7.42
N LEU A 125 16.12 4.78 7.45
CA LEU A 125 16.87 4.65 8.70
C LEU A 125 17.51 5.98 9.15
N ASN A 126 17.95 6.80 8.21
CA ASN A 126 18.77 7.99 8.48
C ASN A 126 18.16 9.31 7.98
N ARG A 127 16.89 9.33 7.57
CA ARG A 127 16.17 10.54 7.12
C ARG A 127 14.67 10.46 7.42
N GLU A 128 13.98 11.58 7.21
CA GLU A 128 12.53 11.65 7.43
C GLU A 128 11.73 10.73 6.48
N PRO A 129 10.60 10.19 6.96
CA PRO A 129 9.74 9.33 6.16
C PRO A 129 8.97 10.12 5.09
N LEU A 130 8.49 9.38 4.10
CA LEU A 130 7.56 9.84 3.08
C LEU A 130 6.25 9.05 3.23
N PHE A 131 5.12 9.75 3.33
CA PHE A 131 3.82 9.16 3.62
C PHE A 131 2.90 9.16 2.40
N HIS A 132 1.98 8.18 2.34
CA HIS A 132 0.93 8.07 1.34
C HIS A 132 1.45 8.07 -0.11
N VAL A 133 2.56 7.39 -0.36
CA VAL A 133 3.16 7.32 -1.70
C VAL A 133 2.29 6.45 -2.59
N ARG A 134 1.83 7.01 -3.70
CA ARG A 134 0.90 6.31 -4.62
C ARG A 134 1.52 6.09 -6.00
N ASN A 135 2.65 6.71 -6.29
CA ASN A 135 3.31 6.57 -7.57
C ASN A 135 4.82 6.48 -7.39
N SER A 136 5.45 5.52 -8.08
CA SER A 136 6.91 5.36 -8.05
C SER A 136 7.70 6.60 -8.49
N SER A 137 7.11 7.51 -9.28
CA SER A 137 7.74 8.78 -9.66
C SER A 137 8.02 9.70 -8.46
N GLU A 138 7.24 9.60 -7.39
CA GLU A 138 7.45 10.35 -6.14
C GLU A 138 8.73 9.93 -5.41
N LEU A 139 9.23 8.72 -5.69
CA LEU A 139 10.46 8.18 -5.11
C LEU A 139 11.72 8.76 -5.76
N VAL A 140 11.62 9.25 -7.00
CA VAL A 140 12.77 9.75 -7.78
C VAL A 140 13.60 10.79 -7.01
N PRO A 141 13.02 11.87 -6.46
CA PRO A 141 13.79 12.87 -5.72
C PRO A 141 14.40 12.30 -4.42
N VAL A 142 13.67 11.44 -3.70
CA VAL A 142 14.11 10.92 -2.40
C VAL A 142 15.28 9.95 -2.56
N PHE A 143 15.21 9.08 -3.57
CA PHE A 143 16.29 8.13 -3.88
C PHE A 143 17.48 8.75 -4.62
N ALA A 144 17.38 10.01 -5.08
CA ALA A 144 18.51 10.75 -5.64
C ALA A 144 19.56 11.09 -4.57
N VAL A 145 19.14 11.23 -3.30
CA VAL A 145 20.05 11.42 -2.17
C VAL A 145 20.65 10.07 -1.77
N ARG A 146 21.98 9.95 -1.90
CA ARG A 146 22.70 8.71 -1.64
C ARG A 146 22.64 8.29 -0.17
N PRO A 147 22.69 6.98 0.13
CA PRO A 147 22.75 6.45 1.48
C PRO A 147 23.96 6.93 2.27
N SER A 148 23.79 7.13 3.57
CA SER A 148 24.85 7.47 4.52
C SER A 148 24.37 7.24 5.96
N GLY A 149 25.30 6.96 6.87
CA GLY A 149 24.99 6.80 8.29
C GLY A 149 24.93 5.34 8.75
N PRO A 150 24.58 5.11 10.03
CA PRO A 150 24.43 3.78 10.63
C PRO A 150 23.15 3.07 10.15
N THR A 151 22.85 1.93 10.76
CA THR A 151 21.71 1.06 10.45
C THR A 151 20.76 0.94 11.67
N PRO A 152 20.16 2.05 12.17
CA PRO A 152 19.38 2.13 13.41
C PRO A 152 17.96 1.52 13.32
N ILE A 153 17.87 0.27 12.84
CA ILE A 153 16.61 -0.45 12.55
C ILE A 153 15.67 -0.44 13.76
N VAL A 154 16.18 -0.69 14.97
CA VAL A 154 15.36 -0.79 16.19
C VAL A 154 14.58 0.50 16.44
N SER A 155 15.26 1.65 16.38
CA SER A 155 14.66 2.94 16.66
C SER A 155 13.57 3.31 15.65
N VAL A 156 13.79 3.02 14.37
CA VAL A 156 12.84 3.29 13.29
C VAL A 156 11.69 2.30 13.32
N PHE A 157 11.94 1.03 13.60
CA PHE A 157 10.89 0.03 13.77
C PHE A 157 9.94 0.39 14.91
N GLN A 158 10.48 0.81 16.06
CA GLN A 158 9.67 1.29 17.18
C GLN A 158 8.91 2.58 16.84
N ARG A 159 9.48 3.47 16.04
CA ARG A 159 8.78 4.65 15.50
C ARG A 159 7.58 4.22 14.67
N VAL A 160 7.77 3.32 13.71
CA VAL A 160 6.66 2.78 12.89
C VAL A 160 5.55 2.19 13.77
N LEU A 161 5.88 1.38 14.78
CA LEU A 161 4.87 0.79 15.66
C LEU A 161 4.06 1.84 16.43
N ARG A 162 4.68 2.96 16.83
CA ARG A 162 3.98 4.06 17.50
C ARG A 162 3.14 4.88 16.54
N ASP A 163 3.74 5.26 15.41
CA ASP A 163 3.11 6.12 14.41
C ASP A 163 1.88 5.41 13.80
N LYS A 164 1.94 4.07 13.65
CA LYS A 164 0.88 3.23 13.09
C LYS A 164 -0.05 2.57 14.10
N GLN A 165 -0.01 2.99 15.36
CA GLN A 165 -0.76 2.31 16.42
C GLN A 165 -2.28 2.38 16.20
N HIS A 166 -2.78 3.49 15.65
CA HIS A 166 -4.22 3.70 15.43
C HIS A 166 -4.75 2.87 14.25
N GLU A 167 -3.96 2.75 13.18
CA GLU A 167 -4.30 1.99 11.98
C GLU A 167 -4.46 0.49 12.28
N LEU A 168 -3.82 -0.02 13.33
CA LEU A 168 -3.94 -1.41 13.76
C LEU A 168 -5.34 -1.79 14.25
N GLU A 169 -6.15 -0.80 14.65
CA GLU A 169 -7.55 -1.01 15.05
C GLU A 169 -8.42 -1.34 13.83
N GLU A 170 -8.13 -0.69 12.69
CA GLU A 170 -8.94 -0.79 11.47
C GLU A 170 -8.41 -1.86 10.51
N ARG A 171 -7.09 -1.93 10.32
CA ARG A 171 -6.42 -2.73 9.30
C ARG A 171 -5.25 -3.51 9.89
N LYS A 172 -4.69 -4.43 9.11
CA LYS A 172 -3.42 -5.10 9.47
C LYS A 172 -2.26 -4.26 8.94
N LEU A 173 -1.13 -4.28 9.61
CA LEU A 173 0.07 -3.52 9.21
C LEU A 173 1.12 -4.47 8.62
N LEU A 174 1.41 -4.35 7.34
CA LEU A 174 2.51 -5.09 6.71
C LEU A 174 3.77 -4.23 6.73
N ILE A 175 4.81 -4.70 7.43
CA ILE A 175 6.12 -4.03 7.46
C ILE A 175 7.10 -4.78 6.57
N LEU A 176 7.61 -4.10 5.54
CA LEU A 176 8.67 -4.56 4.65
C LEU A 176 9.98 -3.89 5.05
N LEU A 177 10.87 -4.62 5.73
CA LEU A 177 12.18 -4.12 6.16
C LEU A 177 13.24 -4.55 5.15
N ALA A 178 13.79 -3.61 4.38
CA ALA A 178 14.86 -3.90 3.43
C ALA A 178 16.20 -3.39 3.96
N THR A 179 17.19 -4.29 4.06
CA THR A 179 18.52 -3.98 4.62
C THR A 179 19.59 -4.93 4.06
N ASP A 180 20.84 -4.47 4.00
CA ASP A 180 21.99 -5.25 3.54
C ASP A 180 22.94 -5.72 4.65
N GLY A 181 22.62 -5.40 5.91
CA GLY A 181 23.56 -5.49 7.01
C GLY A 181 22.93 -5.81 8.35
N GLU A 182 23.78 -5.83 9.38
CA GLU A 182 23.33 -6.06 10.74
C GLU A 182 22.78 -4.77 11.36
N PRO A 183 21.68 -4.85 12.15
CA PRO A 183 21.18 -3.70 12.89
C PRO A 183 22.27 -3.12 13.79
N THR A 184 22.33 -1.80 13.84
CA THR A 184 23.21 -1.05 14.74
C THR A 184 22.40 -0.06 15.58
N ASP A 185 22.99 0.48 16.64
CA ASP A 185 22.45 1.64 17.34
C ASP A 185 22.75 2.94 16.56
N ASN A 186 22.28 4.08 17.07
CA ASN A 186 22.55 5.40 16.48
C ASN A 186 24.04 5.79 16.45
N ARG A 187 24.92 5.00 17.09
CA ARG A 187 26.37 5.19 17.14
C ARG A 187 27.12 4.18 16.26
N GLY A 188 26.41 3.26 15.59
CA GLY A 188 26.99 2.24 14.73
C GLY A 188 27.43 0.96 15.45
N HIS A 189 27.08 0.76 16.73
CA HIS A 189 27.36 -0.50 17.44
C HIS A 189 26.29 -1.55 17.12
N ARG A 190 26.68 -2.81 16.94
CA ARG A 190 25.77 -3.92 16.63
C ARG A 190 24.67 -4.05 17.69
N ASP A 191 23.41 -4.17 17.25
CA ASP A 191 22.23 -4.16 18.11
C ASP A 191 21.18 -5.23 17.72
N ILE A 192 21.65 -6.43 17.41
CA ILE A 192 20.80 -7.56 16.98
C ILE A 192 19.83 -7.98 18.10
N GLN A 193 20.28 -7.94 19.36
CA GLN A 193 19.49 -8.38 20.51
C GLN A 193 18.25 -7.50 20.71
N SER A 194 18.38 -6.18 20.53
CA SER A 194 17.25 -5.27 20.65
C SER A 194 16.26 -5.45 19.50
N LEU A 195 16.74 -5.70 18.27
CA LEU A 195 15.85 -6.02 17.16
C LEU A 195 15.05 -7.31 17.43
N GLU A 196 15.72 -8.35 17.91
CA GLU A 196 15.05 -9.59 18.32
C GLU A 196 14.01 -9.35 19.42
N TYR A 197 14.34 -8.52 20.41
CA TYR A 197 13.44 -8.15 21.48
C TYR A 197 12.18 -7.45 20.96
N VAL A 198 12.34 -6.43 20.11
CA VAL A 198 11.22 -5.67 19.53
C VAL A 198 10.30 -6.59 18.71
N LEU A 199 10.87 -7.45 17.86
CA LEU A 199 10.11 -8.36 17.00
C LEU A 199 9.27 -9.39 17.80
N LYS A 200 9.77 -9.81 18.98
CA LYS A 200 9.13 -10.81 19.84
C LYS A 200 8.18 -10.21 20.87
N HIS A 201 8.51 -9.06 21.45
CA HIS A 201 7.86 -8.55 22.67
C HIS A 201 7.12 -7.23 22.49
N GLU A 202 7.58 -6.35 21.60
CA GLU A 202 6.97 -5.02 21.39
C GLU A 202 6.01 -5.00 20.21
N ARG A 203 6.27 -5.78 19.16
CA ARG A 203 5.38 -5.95 18.00
C ARG A 203 4.08 -6.64 18.40
N LYS A 204 3.09 -5.87 18.84
CA LYS A 204 1.80 -6.35 19.34
C LYS A 204 0.61 -5.60 18.72
N PRO A 205 -0.48 -6.31 18.37
CA PRO A 205 -0.59 -7.77 18.36
C PRO A 205 0.13 -8.38 17.14
N SER A 206 1.06 -9.30 17.37
CA SER A 206 2.01 -9.80 16.35
C SER A 206 1.34 -10.45 15.12
N HIS A 207 0.13 -11.00 15.27
CA HIS A 207 -0.65 -11.59 14.18
C HIS A 207 -1.28 -10.55 13.22
N ARG A 208 -1.37 -9.28 13.64
CA ARG A 208 -1.81 -8.17 12.79
C ARG A 208 -0.66 -7.39 12.18
N ILE A 209 0.58 -7.68 12.58
CA ILE A 209 1.77 -6.95 12.14
C ILE A 209 2.77 -7.92 11.49
N PRO A 210 2.45 -8.56 10.34
CA PRO A 210 3.45 -9.34 9.64
C PRO A 210 4.66 -8.47 9.24
N VAL A 211 5.84 -9.03 9.40
CA VAL A 211 7.11 -8.39 9.03
C VAL A 211 7.80 -9.28 8.02
N THR A 212 8.26 -8.71 6.92
CA THR A 212 9.11 -9.39 5.95
C THR A 212 10.43 -8.64 5.85
N ILE A 213 11.53 -9.39 5.97
CA ILE A 213 12.88 -8.85 5.82
C ILE A 213 13.36 -9.16 4.40
N ILE A 214 13.73 -8.12 3.67
CA ILE A 214 14.27 -8.19 2.32
C ILE A 214 15.78 -7.96 2.42
N ALA A 215 16.55 -8.99 2.12
CA ALA A 215 18.01 -8.90 2.12
C ALA A 215 18.49 -8.20 0.85
N CYS A 216 19.15 -7.05 0.98
CA CYS A 216 19.76 -6.32 -0.13
C CYS A 216 21.20 -6.78 -0.36
N THR A 217 21.41 -8.10 -0.50
CA THR A 217 22.73 -8.69 -0.71
C THR A 217 22.91 -9.03 -2.17
N GLY A 218 23.92 -8.48 -2.83
CA GLY A 218 24.27 -8.88 -4.20
C GLY A 218 24.67 -10.35 -4.22
N GLU A 219 23.82 -11.22 -4.76
CA GLU A 219 24.17 -12.61 -4.98
C GLU A 219 25.30 -12.68 -6.01
N LYS A 220 26.39 -13.35 -5.64
CA LYS A 220 27.35 -13.84 -6.63
C LYS A 220 26.64 -14.96 -7.39
N LYS A 221 26.17 -14.67 -8.60
CA LYS A 221 25.88 -15.72 -9.57
C LYS A 221 27.16 -16.44 -9.96
#